data_AF-A0A7W6H2U1-F1
#
_entry.id   AF-A0A7W6H2U1-F1
#
_cell.length_a   1.000
_cell.length_b   1.000
_cell.length_c   1.000
_cell.angle_alpha   90.00
_cell.angle_beta   90.00
_cell.angle_gamma   90.00
#
_symmetry.space_group_name_H-M   'P 1'
#
loop_
_entity.id
_entity.type
_entity.pdbx_description
1 polymer ?
#
loop_
_entity_poly.entity_id
_entity_poly.type
_entity_poly.pdbx_seq_one_letter_code
_entity_poly.pdbx_strand_id
1 'polypeptide(L)'
;MAARRRRSGYKGSYPTNYGQEAARRHIAEAAELSERLGGMDNEVKDFFFGLDSSRLKDVFVAYGRQFGFDKQDYAEQTFTKWKGGERKMSGLVAGRLFDLLPPIMPMDLKLRIVEGLFDKAGKKRTDHVLAPLTMPAAQVVAFVDQTLFSDLSEEGIDAGLKRQFKWLAGDDAAVSEKLLNHSLQVTFDAKKAAFSAIMDQFDRERENHADTITEVVSTIRLRQHEVRIKRTDTIEAPKVVDPMTFERGGREPPKADSDYGWLVWLGIGGAVLYFLFTQ
;
A
#
# COMPACT_ATOMS: atom_id res chain seq x y z
N MET A 1 79.87 20.95 -0.34
CA MET A 1 79.01 19.79 0.04
C MET A 1 77.55 20.22 -0.09
N ALA A 2 76.77 19.49 -0.89
CA ALA A 2 75.48 19.91 -1.43
C ALA A 2 74.30 19.71 -0.45
N ALA A 3 73.55 20.78 -0.19
CA ALA A 3 72.30 20.73 0.55
C ALA A 3 71.13 20.39 -0.39
N ARG A 4 70.63 19.15 -0.30
CA ARG A 4 69.42 18.68 -1.01
C ARG A 4 68.17 19.36 -0.43
N ARG A 5 67.61 20.33 -1.16
CA ARG A 5 66.25 20.83 -0.94
C ARG A 5 65.23 19.74 -1.31
N ARG A 6 64.53 19.20 -0.31
CA ARG A 6 63.40 18.29 -0.50
C ARG A 6 62.22 19.08 -1.07
N ARG A 7 61.78 18.71 -2.28
CA ARG A 7 60.56 19.23 -2.92
C ARG A 7 59.35 18.78 -2.11
N SER A 8 58.53 19.78 -1.77
CA SER A 8 57.18 19.65 -1.22
C SER A 8 56.31 18.79 -2.14
N GLY A 9 55.80 17.69 -1.61
CA GLY A 9 54.75 16.88 -2.22
C GLY A 9 53.40 17.34 -1.68
N TYR A 10 52.72 18.21 -2.40
CA TYR A 10 51.33 18.56 -2.15
C TYR A 10 50.47 17.35 -2.55
N LYS A 11 50.16 16.47 -1.60
CA LYS A 11 49.12 15.44 -1.77
C LYS A 11 47.78 16.16 -1.83
N GLY A 12 47.27 16.34 -3.05
CA GLY A 12 45.91 16.82 -3.29
C GLY A 12 44.92 15.86 -2.63
N SER A 13 44.31 16.34 -1.56
CA SER A 13 43.12 15.74 -0.96
C SER A 13 41.95 16.03 -1.90
N TYR A 14 41.55 15.05 -2.70
CA TYR A 14 40.33 15.13 -3.50
C TYR A 14 39.11 15.12 -2.55
N PRO A 15 38.19 16.09 -2.61
CA PRO A 15 37.01 16.10 -1.74
C PRO A 15 35.99 15.08 -2.27
N THR A 16 36.00 13.91 -1.66
CA THR A 16 35.12 12.76 -1.93
C THR A 16 33.64 12.97 -1.55
N ASN A 17 33.23 14.18 -1.15
CA ASN A 17 31.90 14.44 -0.57
C ASN A 17 30.84 14.95 -1.56
N TYR A 18 31.22 15.69 -2.62
CA TYR A 18 30.22 16.41 -3.43
C TYR A 18 29.28 15.48 -4.21
N GLY A 19 29.82 14.41 -4.81
CA GLY A 19 29.02 13.42 -5.54
C GLY A 19 28.10 12.59 -4.64
N GLN A 20 28.56 12.29 -3.42
CA GLN A 20 27.77 11.52 -2.45
C GLN A 20 26.62 12.34 -1.86
N GLU A 21 26.86 13.63 -1.57
CA GLU A 21 25.82 14.55 -1.10
C GLU A 21 24.76 14.81 -2.17
N ALA A 22 25.15 15.02 -3.43
CA ALA A 22 24.22 15.17 -4.54
C ALA A 22 23.36 13.90 -4.73
N ALA A 23 23.98 12.72 -4.72
CA ALA A 23 23.26 11.45 -4.82
C ALA A 23 22.26 11.25 -3.68
N ARG A 24 22.64 11.57 -2.43
CA ARG A 24 21.74 11.49 -1.27
C ARG A 24 20.55 12.43 -1.38
N ARG A 25 20.76 13.67 -1.86
CA ARG A 25 19.67 14.62 -2.11
C ARG A 25 18.70 14.10 -3.16
N HIS A 26 19.20 13.56 -4.26
CA HIS A 26 18.35 12.97 -5.29
C HIS A 26 17.50 11.80 -4.79
N ILE A 27 18.06 10.95 -3.92
CA ILE A 27 17.31 9.85 -3.29
C ILE A 27 16.22 10.40 -2.36
N ALA A 28 16.55 11.38 -1.52
CA ALA A 28 15.60 12.00 -0.59
C ALA A 28 14.44 12.69 -1.33
N GLU A 29 14.75 13.51 -2.34
CA GLU A 29 13.73 14.20 -3.14
C GLU A 29 12.85 13.22 -3.92
N ALA A 30 13.40 12.11 -4.40
CA ALA A 30 12.62 11.07 -5.07
C ALA A 30 11.71 10.31 -4.10
N ALA A 31 12.17 10.06 -2.87
CA ALA A 31 11.36 9.44 -1.83
C ALA A 31 10.19 10.36 -1.41
N GLU A 32 10.46 11.65 -1.23
CA GLU A 32 9.44 12.65 -0.92
C GLU A 32 8.39 12.77 -2.02
N LEU A 33 8.82 12.79 -3.30
CA LEU A 33 7.89 12.78 -4.43
C LEU A 33 7.04 11.51 -4.46
N SER A 34 7.66 10.36 -4.20
CA SER A 34 6.95 9.08 -4.19
C SER A 34 5.91 9.01 -3.07
N GLU A 35 6.24 9.48 -1.88
CA GLU A 35 5.29 9.62 -0.78
C GLU A 35 4.13 10.56 -1.16
N ARG A 36 4.46 11.70 -1.77
CA ARG A 36 3.46 12.68 -2.22
C ARG A 36 2.53 12.13 -3.30
N LEU A 37 3.01 11.23 -4.16
CA LEU A 37 2.23 10.55 -5.18
C LEU A 37 1.64 9.22 -4.73
N GLY A 38 1.83 8.83 -3.46
CA GLY A 38 1.35 7.56 -2.92
C GLY A 38 1.93 6.33 -3.63
N GLY A 39 3.16 6.46 -4.12
CA GLY A 39 3.85 5.43 -4.88
C GLY A 39 3.31 5.21 -6.29
N MET A 40 2.50 6.13 -6.83
CA MET A 40 1.98 6.10 -8.21
C MET A 40 2.91 6.83 -9.20
N ASP A 41 4.20 6.94 -8.86
CA ASP A 41 5.20 7.67 -9.63
C ASP A 41 5.32 7.17 -11.07
N ASN A 42 5.19 5.86 -11.27
CA ASN A 42 5.39 5.24 -12.57
C ASN A 42 4.25 5.60 -13.51
N GLU A 43 3.01 5.51 -13.03
CA GLU A 43 1.81 5.86 -13.80
C GLU A 43 1.84 7.33 -14.23
N VAL A 44 2.28 8.22 -13.34
CA VAL A 44 2.43 9.66 -13.63
C VAL A 44 3.58 9.92 -14.61
N LYS A 45 4.71 9.24 -14.46
CA LYS A 45 5.86 9.33 -15.38
C LYS A 45 5.52 8.83 -16.77
N ASP A 46 4.87 7.67 -16.86
CA ASP A 46 4.49 7.05 -18.12
C ASP A 46 3.54 7.96 -18.90
N PHE A 47 2.58 8.58 -18.19
CA PHE A 47 1.72 9.60 -18.78
C PHE A 47 2.53 10.82 -19.27
N PHE A 48 3.40 11.38 -18.43
CA PHE A 48 4.20 12.55 -18.79
C PHE A 48 5.09 12.29 -20.01
N PHE A 49 5.81 11.17 -20.04
CA PHE A 49 6.69 10.81 -21.15
C PHE A 49 5.93 10.33 -22.39
N GLY A 50 4.66 9.96 -22.23
CA GLY A 50 3.75 9.59 -23.31
C GLY A 50 3.00 10.76 -23.95
N LEU A 51 3.11 11.98 -23.42
CA LEU A 51 2.48 13.17 -24.03
C LEU A 51 2.99 13.39 -25.47
N ASP A 52 2.06 13.75 -26.36
CA ASP A 52 2.41 14.24 -27.69
C ASP A 52 3.10 15.61 -27.61
N SER A 53 3.78 16.00 -28.69
CA SER A 53 4.58 17.22 -28.72
C SER A 53 3.77 18.50 -28.46
N SER A 54 2.48 18.55 -28.83
CA SER A 54 1.66 19.73 -28.58
C SER A 54 1.35 19.87 -27.09
N ARG A 55 0.83 18.80 -26.48
CA ARG A 55 0.48 18.79 -25.05
C ARG A 55 1.70 18.96 -24.15
N LEU A 56 2.82 18.35 -24.54
CA LEU A 56 4.08 18.50 -23.81
C LEU A 56 4.58 19.94 -23.84
N LYS A 57 4.45 20.63 -24.99
CA LYS A 57 4.78 22.05 -25.09
C LYS A 57 3.90 22.91 -24.19
N ASP A 58 2.61 22.62 -24.10
CA ASP A 58 1.70 23.33 -23.20
C ASP A 58 2.11 23.16 -21.73
N VAL A 59 2.55 21.96 -21.32
CA VAL A 59 3.10 21.71 -19.98
C VAL A 59 4.37 22.54 -19.74
N PHE A 60 5.29 22.61 -20.70
CA PHE A 60 6.51 23.41 -20.54
C PHE A 60 6.24 24.91 -20.49
N VAL A 61 5.26 25.40 -21.27
CA VAL A 61 4.83 26.79 -21.18
C VAL A 61 4.21 27.09 -19.82
N ALA A 62 3.36 26.20 -19.28
CA ALA A 62 2.82 26.35 -17.94
C ALA A 62 3.92 26.33 -16.87
N TYR A 63 4.90 25.44 -17.03
CA TYR A 63 6.07 25.35 -16.16
C TYR A 63 6.92 26.63 -16.19
N GLY A 64 7.17 27.20 -17.38
CA GLY A 64 7.88 28.46 -17.53
C GLY A 64 7.15 29.65 -16.92
N ARG A 65 5.82 29.71 -17.06
CA ARG A 65 4.99 30.74 -16.43
C ARG A 65 5.08 30.70 -14.91
N GLN A 66 5.13 29.51 -14.31
CA GLN A 66 5.14 29.37 -12.86
C GLN A 66 6.54 29.46 -12.23
N PHE A 67 7.59 29.02 -12.94
CA PHE A 67 8.93 28.85 -12.35
C PHE A 67 10.06 29.60 -13.07
N GLY A 68 9.77 30.27 -14.18
CA GLY A 68 10.73 31.07 -14.94
C GLY A 68 11.13 30.44 -16.28
N PHE A 69 11.49 31.31 -17.23
CA PHE A 69 11.87 30.92 -18.60
C PHE A 69 13.12 30.03 -18.65
N ASP A 70 14.10 30.26 -17.78
CA ASP A 70 15.30 29.43 -17.68
C ASP A 70 14.98 27.98 -17.29
N LYS A 71 13.94 27.77 -16.47
CA LYS A 71 13.47 26.43 -16.09
C LYS A 71 12.76 25.73 -17.23
N GLN A 72 11.94 26.46 -17.98
CA GLN A 72 11.29 25.95 -19.19
C GLN A 72 12.32 25.50 -20.21
N ASP A 73 13.26 26.38 -20.59
CA ASP A 73 14.29 26.10 -21.59
C ASP A 73 15.12 24.86 -21.20
N TYR A 74 15.52 24.79 -19.93
CA TYR A 74 16.19 23.61 -19.40
C TYR A 74 15.36 22.33 -19.49
N ALA A 75 14.06 22.39 -19.17
CA ALA A 75 13.17 21.24 -19.23
C ALA A 75 12.95 20.76 -20.67
N GLU A 76 12.74 21.68 -21.61
CA GLU A 76 12.59 21.39 -23.04
C GLU A 76 13.83 20.69 -23.60
N GLN A 77 15.03 21.23 -23.33
CA GLN A 77 16.29 20.65 -23.81
C GLN A 77 16.63 19.30 -23.17
N THR A 78 16.20 19.08 -21.93
CA THR A 78 16.58 17.90 -21.15
C THR A 78 15.55 16.77 -21.27
N PHE A 79 14.33 17.04 -21.73
CA PHE A 79 13.24 16.07 -21.77
C PHE A 79 13.62 14.76 -22.47
N THR A 80 14.21 14.80 -23.65
CA THR A 80 14.61 13.59 -24.40
C THR A 80 15.59 12.73 -23.61
N LYS A 81 16.49 13.36 -22.85
CA LYS A 81 17.46 12.67 -21.99
C LYS A 81 16.79 12.05 -20.77
N TRP A 82 15.76 12.70 -20.21
CA TRP A 82 14.95 12.12 -19.14
C TRP A 82 14.15 10.92 -19.63
N LYS A 83 13.49 11.06 -20.79
CA LYS A 83 12.69 10.00 -21.41
C LYS A 83 13.53 8.79 -21.80
N GLY A 84 14.75 9.01 -22.31
CA GLY A 84 15.71 7.95 -22.65
C GLY A 84 16.47 7.36 -21.46
N GLY A 85 16.29 7.90 -20.24
CA GLY A 85 17.00 7.46 -19.04
C GLY A 85 18.47 7.88 -18.96
N GLU A 86 18.99 8.60 -19.96
CA GLU A 86 20.36 9.15 -19.97
C GLU A 86 20.60 10.10 -18.80
N ARG A 87 19.55 10.80 -18.36
CA ARG A 87 19.57 11.68 -17.20
C ARG A 87 18.39 11.39 -16.29
N LYS A 88 18.62 11.39 -14.98
CA LYS A 88 17.53 11.37 -14.00
C LYS A 88 17.02 12.78 -13.72
N MET A 89 15.71 12.93 -13.65
CA MET A 89 15.08 14.18 -13.20
C MET A 89 15.30 14.33 -11.69
N SER A 90 15.62 15.54 -11.21
CA SER A 90 15.64 15.79 -9.77
C SER A 90 14.20 15.74 -9.24
N GLY A 91 14.02 15.37 -7.96
CA GLY A 91 12.67 15.27 -7.41
C GLY A 91 11.99 16.63 -7.32
N LEU A 92 12.77 17.72 -7.17
CA LEU A 92 12.25 19.09 -7.28
C LEU A 92 11.67 19.40 -8.67
N VAL A 93 12.38 19.06 -9.75
CA VAL A 93 11.91 19.34 -11.11
C VAL A 93 10.73 18.42 -11.45
N ALA A 94 10.81 17.14 -11.07
CA ALA A 94 9.74 16.18 -11.24
C ALA A 94 8.48 16.59 -10.50
N GLY A 95 8.60 16.99 -9.24
CA GLY A 95 7.46 17.43 -8.45
C GLY A 95 6.73 18.60 -9.09
N ARG A 96 7.47 19.62 -9.53
CA ARG A 96 6.87 20.80 -10.18
C ARG A 96 6.21 20.48 -11.52
N LEU A 97 6.84 19.63 -12.35
CA LEU A 97 6.24 19.22 -13.63
C LEU A 97 5.01 18.36 -13.40
N PHE A 98 5.04 17.45 -12.42
CA PHE A 98 3.93 16.55 -12.13
C PHE A 98 2.73 17.26 -11.51
N ASP A 99 2.94 18.38 -10.81
CA ASP A 99 1.85 19.23 -10.31
C ASP A 99 1.03 19.90 -11.43
N LEU A 100 1.56 19.96 -12.66
CA LEU A 100 0.89 20.55 -13.82
C LEU A 100 0.08 19.54 -14.64
N LEU A 101 0.22 18.24 -14.35
CA LEU A 101 -0.40 17.18 -15.13
C LEU A 101 -1.89 16.93 -14.82
N PRO A 102 -2.39 17.05 -13.58
CA PRO A 102 -3.77 16.68 -13.25
C PRO A 102 -4.85 17.31 -14.14
N PRO A 103 -4.78 18.59 -14.55
CA PRO A 103 -5.79 19.20 -15.44
C PRO A 103 -5.87 18.55 -16.82
N ILE A 104 -4.76 17.99 -17.32
CA ILE A 104 -4.69 17.38 -18.65
C ILE A 104 -4.78 15.85 -18.59
N MET A 105 -4.72 15.21 -17.43
CA MET A 105 -4.84 13.75 -17.34
C MET A 105 -6.22 13.27 -17.80
N PRO A 106 -6.29 12.21 -18.63
CA PRO A 106 -7.56 11.59 -18.99
C PRO A 106 -8.21 10.95 -17.76
N MET A 107 -9.54 10.90 -17.75
CA MET A 107 -10.31 10.38 -16.61
C MET A 107 -9.91 8.95 -16.22
N ASP A 108 -9.72 8.06 -17.20
CA ASP A 108 -9.35 6.66 -16.95
C ASP A 108 -8.00 6.53 -16.22
N LEU A 109 -7.04 7.40 -16.52
CA LEU A 109 -5.77 7.44 -15.80
C LEU A 109 -5.95 7.93 -14.37
N LYS A 110 -6.79 8.96 -14.18
CA LYS A 110 -7.09 9.45 -12.82
C LYS A 110 -7.72 8.34 -11.99
N LEU A 111 -8.69 7.62 -12.53
CA LEU A 111 -9.32 6.48 -11.85
C LEU A 111 -8.31 5.39 -11.49
N ARG A 112 -7.40 5.04 -12.42
CA ARG A 112 -6.34 4.07 -12.14
C ARG A 112 -5.38 4.52 -11.03
N ILE A 113 -5.00 5.80 -11.02
CA ILE A 113 -4.17 6.38 -9.95
C ILE A 113 -4.91 6.26 -8.63
N VAL A 114 -6.19 6.64 -8.59
CA VAL A 114 -7.06 6.54 -7.43
C VAL A 114 -7.14 5.11 -6.88
N GLU A 115 -7.37 4.12 -7.74
CA GLU A 115 -7.40 2.70 -7.35
C GLU A 115 -6.07 2.27 -6.70
N GLY A 116 -4.94 2.62 -7.33
CA GLY A 116 -3.61 2.28 -6.81
C GLY A 116 -3.27 2.99 -5.49
N LEU A 117 -3.74 4.24 -5.30
CA LEU A 117 -3.65 4.94 -4.02
C LEU A 117 -4.44 4.21 -2.94
N PHE A 118 -5.64 3.74 -3.26
CA PHE A 118 -6.49 3.01 -2.33
C PHE A 118 -5.90 1.68 -1.88
N ASP A 119 -5.31 0.91 -2.81
CA ASP A 119 -4.67 -0.37 -2.50
C ASP A 119 -3.48 -0.22 -1.54
N LYS A 120 -2.76 0.90 -1.64
CA LYS A 120 -1.60 1.21 -0.80
C LYS A 120 -1.97 1.86 0.53
N ALA A 121 -3.11 2.54 0.60
CA ALA A 121 -3.51 3.27 1.79
C ALA A 121 -4.13 2.37 2.87
N GLY A 122 -3.97 2.76 4.14
CA GLY A 122 -4.50 2.07 5.32
C GLY A 122 -3.44 1.29 6.10
N LYS A 123 -3.76 0.95 7.34
CA LYS A 123 -2.90 0.10 8.18
C LYS A 123 -3.17 -1.37 7.88
N LYS A 124 -2.12 -2.18 7.94
CA LYS A 124 -2.28 -3.64 7.89
C LYS A 124 -3.06 -4.10 9.11
N ARG A 125 -4.21 -4.74 8.87
CA ARG A 125 -5.08 -5.28 9.90
C ARG A 125 -5.57 -6.65 9.44
N THR A 126 -5.60 -7.61 10.36
CA THR A 126 -6.16 -8.94 10.10
C THR A 126 -7.22 -9.24 11.14
N ASP A 127 -8.48 -9.38 10.70
CA ASP A 127 -9.57 -9.83 11.56
C ASP A 127 -9.93 -11.28 11.25
N HIS A 128 -10.37 -11.98 12.28
CA HIS A 128 -10.73 -13.38 12.20
C HIS A 128 -12.21 -13.52 12.54
N VAL A 129 -12.97 -14.13 11.64
CA VAL A 129 -14.42 -14.29 11.75
C VAL A 129 -14.74 -15.78 11.74
N LEU A 130 -15.53 -16.21 12.71
CA LEU A 130 -16.19 -17.49 12.67
C LEU A 130 -17.61 -17.28 12.19
N ALA A 131 -18.08 -18.10 11.24
CA ALA A 131 -19.47 -18.13 10.81
C ALA A 131 -20.05 -19.56 10.86
N PRO A 132 -21.37 -19.73 11.11
CA PRO A 132 -21.99 -21.04 11.05
C PRO A 132 -21.89 -21.64 9.65
N LEU A 133 -21.64 -22.94 9.59
CA LEU A 133 -21.55 -23.66 8.31
C LEU A 133 -22.88 -23.65 7.52
N THR A 134 -24.02 -23.48 8.20
CA THR A 134 -25.37 -23.38 7.63
C THR A 134 -25.75 -21.97 7.17
N MET A 135 -24.96 -20.94 7.50
CA MET A 135 -25.26 -19.56 7.17
C MET A 135 -25.03 -19.29 5.66
N PRO A 136 -26.01 -18.74 4.91
CA PRO A 136 -25.84 -18.40 3.50
C PRO A 136 -24.70 -17.41 3.27
N ALA A 137 -23.99 -17.56 2.14
CA ALA A 137 -22.89 -16.69 1.74
C ALA A 137 -23.22 -15.19 1.88
N ALA A 138 -24.38 -14.77 1.36
CA ALA A 138 -24.84 -13.38 1.43
C ALA A 138 -24.96 -12.84 2.86
N GLN A 139 -25.36 -13.67 3.82
CA GLN A 139 -25.45 -13.25 5.23
C GLN A 139 -24.08 -13.14 5.87
N VAL A 140 -23.13 -14.01 5.52
CA VAL A 140 -21.73 -13.90 5.95
C VAL A 140 -21.12 -12.60 5.41
N VAL A 141 -21.35 -12.27 4.14
CA VAL A 141 -20.89 -11.00 3.54
C VAL A 141 -21.47 -9.81 4.29
N ALA A 142 -22.78 -9.81 4.54
CA ALA A 142 -23.46 -8.72 5.25
C ALA A 142 -22.93 -8.55 6.68
N PHE A 143 -22.69 -9.64 7.41
CA PHE A 143 -22.10 -9.60 8.75
C PHE A 143 -20.70 -8.97 8.73
N VAL A 144 -19.85 -9.43 7.80
CA VAL A 144 -18.49 -8.91 7.66
C VAL A 144 -18.51 -7.44 7.28
N ASP A 145 -19.39 -7.03 6.37
CA ASP A 145 -19.55 -5.65 5.95
C ASP A 145 -19.97 -4.74 7.11
N GLN A 146 -21.03 -5.12 7.82
CA GLN A 146 -21.56 -4.35 8.93
C GLN A 146 -20.61 -4.27 10.13
N THR A 147 -19.80 -5.31 10.36
CA THR A 147 -18.98 -5.42 11.59
C THR A 147 -17.56 -4.92 11.40
N LEU A 148 -17.00 -5.10 10.20
CA LEU A 148 -15.57 -4.87 9.94
C LEU A 148 -15.31 -3.76 8.93
N PHE A 149 -16.29 -3.43 8.09
CA PHE A 149 -16.11 -2.45 7.01
C PHE A 149 -16.95 -1.18 7.15
N SER A 150 -17.95 -1.15 8.04
CA SER A 150 -18.70 0.07 8.41
C SER A 150 -17.79 1.19 8.90
N ASP A 151 -16.72 0.84 9.60
CA ASP A 151 -15.81 1.81 10.24
C ASP A 151 -14.69 2.26 9.30
N LEU A 152 -14.45 1.50 8.22
CA LEU A 152 -13.42 1.83 7.22
C LEU A 152 -13.76 3.09 6.41
N SER A 153 -15.05 3.48 6.34
CA SER A 153 -15.44 4.72 5.67
C SER A 153 -15.04 5.97 6.43
N GLU A 154 -14.92 5.90 7.76
CA GLU A 154 -14.58 7.06 8.61
C GLU A 154 -13.10 7.09 9.02
N GLU A 155 -12.50 5.94 9.36
CA GLU A 155 -11.09 5.87 9.78
C GLU A 155 -10.10 5.72 8.61
N GLY A 156 -10.57 5.30 7.42
CA GLY A 156 -9.73 4.78 6.35
C GLY A 156 -9.10 5.80 5.41
N ILE A 157 -9.43 7.09 5.53
CA ILE A 157 -8.91 8.17 4.67
C ILE A 157 -7.98 9.06 5.48
N ASP A 158 -6.72 8.67 5.57
CA ASP A 158 -5.70 9.49 6.21
C ASP A 158 -5.47 10.83 5.47
N ALA A 159 -4.83 11.77 6.14
CA ALA A 159 -4.57 13.09 5.58
C ALA A 159 -3.64 13.05 4.34
N GLY A 160 -2.81 12.02 4.19
CA GLY A 160 -1.97 11.82 3.01
C GLY A 160 -2.79 11.49 1.78
N LEU A 161 -3.72 10.55 1.93
CA LEU A 161 -4.66 10.15 0.89
C LEU A 161 -5.50 11.35 0.44
N LYS A 162 -6.05 12.14 1.37
CA LYS A 162 -6.79 13.37 1.02
C LYS A 162 -5.95 14.36 0.22
N ARG A 163 -4.67 14.52 0.54
CA ARG A 163 -3.75 15.38 -0.22
C ARG A 163 -3.51 14.85 -1.64
N GLN A 164 -3.35 13.54 -1.80
CA GLN A 164 -3.15 12.91 -3.11
C GLN A 164 -4.41 13.05 -4.00
N PHE A 165 -5.60 12.86 -3.42
CA PHE A 165 -6.86 13.11 -4.12
C PHE A 165 -7.00 14.57 -4.53
N LYS A 166 -6.71 15.51 -3.62
CA LYS A 166 -6.74 16.94 -3.92
C LYS A 166 -5.76 17.29 -5.04
N TRP A 167 -4.56 16.76 -5.01
CA TRP A 167 -3.58 16.94 -6.10
C TRP A 167 -4.13 16.44 -7.44
N LEU A 168 -4.70 15.24 -7.49
CA LEU A 168 -5.22 14.64 -8.72
C LEU A 168 -6.47 15.33 -9.27
N ALA A 169 -7.29 15.88 -8.39
CA ALA A 169 -8.46 16.67 -8.76
C ALA A 169 -8.09 18.09 -9.22
N GLY A 170 -6.90 18.58 -8.85
CA GLY A 170 -6.48 19.95 -9.10
C GLY A 170 -7.32 20.94 -8.30
N ASP A 171 -7.87 21.95 -8.98
CA ASP A 171 -8.67 23.00 -8.35
C ASP A 171 -10.13 22.60 -8.10
N ASP A 172 -10.57 21.44 -8.58
CA ASP A 172 -11.95 20.99 -8.45
C ASP A 172 -12.16 20.08 -7.23
N ALA A 173 -12.52 20.70 -6.11
CA ALA A 173 -12.82 20.00 -4.86
C ALA A 173 -13.99 19.01 -5.00
N ALA A 174 -14.98 19.29 -5.85
CA ALA A 174 -16.13 18.41 -6.06
C ALA A 174 -15.73 17.14 -6.83
N VAL A 175 -14.82 17.27 -7.81
CA VAL A 175 -14.24 16.12 -8.51
C VAL A 175 -13.44 15.25 -7.56
N SER A 176 -12.67 15.84 -6.63
CA SER A 176 -11.93 15.08 -5.62
C SER A 176 -12.84 14.19 -4.78
N GLU A 177 -13.93 14.74 -4.27
CA GLU A 177 -14.90 14.01 -3.45
C GLU A 177 -15.62 12.92 -4.27
N LYS A 178 -16.03 13.24 -5.51
CA LYS A 178 -16.69 12.28 -6.40
C LYS A 178 -15.77 11.11 -6.75
N LEU A 179 -14.49 11.36 -7.06
CA LEU A 179 -13.50 10.33 -7.35
C LEU A 179 -13.29 9.42 -6.14
N LEU A 180 -13.16 10.00 -4.96
CA LEU A 180 -12.98 9.28 -3.70
C LEU A 180 -14.16 8.35 -3.41
N ASN A 181 -15.38 8.90 -3.41
CA ASN A 181 -16.60 8.15 -3.09
C ASN A 181 -16.88 7.06 -4.13
N HIS A 182 -16.73 7.38 -5.42
CA HIS A 182 -16.93 6.43 -6.51
C HIS A 182 -15.96 5.25 -6.40
N SER A 183 -14.67 5.53 -6.17
CA SER A 183 -13.66 4.48 -6.02
C SER A 183 -13.89 3.59 -4.81
N LEU A 184 -14.29 4.16 -3.67
CA LEU A 184 -14.66 3.38 -2.49
C LEU A 184 -15.80 2.42 -2.83
N GLN A 185 -16.89 2.95 -3.39
CA GLN A 185 -18.06 2.17 -3.70
C GLN A 185 -17.77 1.03 -4.68
N VAL A 186 -17.13 1.33 -5.81
CA VAL A 186 -16.84 0.32 -6.84
C VAL A 186 -15.93 -0.80 -6.32
N THR A 187 -14.88 -0.45 -5.55
CA THR A 187 -13.95 -1.46 -5.02
C THR A 187 -14.60 -2.35 -3.96
N PHE A 188 -15.44 -1.77 -3.09
CA PHE A 188 -16.20 -2.55 -2.11
C PHE A 188 -17.21 -3.47 -2.79
N ASP A 189 -18.03 -2.95 -3.69
CA ASP A 189 -19.09 -3.71 -4.35
C ASP A 189 -18.54 -4.87 -5.18
N ALA A 190 -17.48 -4.62 -5.97
CA ALA A 190 -16.84 -5.66 -6.77
C ALA A 190 -16.26 -6.80 -5.91
N LYS A 191 -15.63 -6.47 -4.77
CA LYS A 191 -15.05 -7.47 -3.86
C LYS A 191 -16.12 -8.24 -3.09
N LYS A 192 -17.22 -7.59 -2.68
CA LYS A 192 -18.39 -8.26 -2.07
C LYS A 192 -18.99 -9.27 -3.05
N ALA A 193 -19.19 -8.87 -4.31
CA ALA A 193 -19.74 -9.73 -5.34
C ALA A 193 -18.82 -10.94 -5.63
N ALA A 194 -17.52 -10.70 -5.82
CA ALA A 194 -16.55 -11.77 -6.06
C ALA A 194 -16.48 -12.76 -4.89
N PHE A 195 -16.50 -12.25 -3.65
CA PHE A 195 -16.49 -13.11 -2.47
C PHE A 195 -17.77 -13.94 -2.33
N SER A 196 -18.95 -13.34 -2.55
CA SER A 196 -20.22 -14.09 -2.55
C SER A 196 -20.18 -15.22 -3.56
N ALA A 197 -19.72 -14.95 -4.79
CA ALA A 197 -19.64 -15.96 -5.84
C ALA A 197 -18.71 -17.13 -5.48
N ILE A 198 -17.55 -16.83 -4.85
CA ILE A 198 -16.61 -17.85 -4.37
C ILE A 198 -17.26 -18.70 -3.28
N MET A 199 -17.95 -18.08 -2.32
CA MET A 199 -18.65 -18.80 -1.25
C MET A 199 -19.79 -19.67 -1.78
N ASP A 200 -20.58 -19.17 -2.73
CA ASP A 200 -21.65 -19.93 -3.37
C ASP A 200 -21.10 -21.13 -4.17
N GLN A 201 -19.90 -21.01 -4.73
CA GLN A 201 -19.21 -22.14 -5.33
C GLN A 201 -18.81 -23.18 -4.27
N PHE A 202 -18.26 -22.74 -3.14
CA PHE A 202 -17.91 -23.66 -2.04
C PHE A 202 -19.12 -24.36 -1.43
N ASP A 203 -20.24 -23.66 -1.26
CA ASP A 203 -21.46 -24.27 -0.74
C ASP A 203 -21.96 -25.40 -1.65
N ARG A 204 -21.87 -25.22 -2.98
CA ARG A 204 -22.18 -26.26 -3.98
C ARG A 204 -21.23 -27.45 -3.91
N GLU A 205 -19.92 -27.21 -3.79
CA GLU A 205 -18.93 -28.29 -3.65
C GLU A 205 -19.12 -29.07 -2.35
N ARG A 206 -19.50 -28.39 -1.27
CA ARG A 206 -19.80 -29.02 0.00
C ARG A 206 -21.02 -29.95 -0.08
N GLU A 207 -22.09 -29.56 -0.78
CA GLU A 207 -23.25 -30.45 -0.96
C GLU A 207 -22.84 -31.80 -1.58
N ASN A 208 -21.84 -31.79 -2.46
CA ASN A 208 -21.32 -33.00 -3.11
C ASN A 208 -20.33 -33.80 -2.22
N HIS A 209 -19.75 -33.18 -1.19
CA HIS A 209 -18.65 -33.72 -0.38
C HIS A 209 -18.86 -33.51 1.13
N ALA A 210 -20.11 -33.56 1.58
CA ALA A 210 -20.51 -33.20 2.95
C ALA A 210 -19.91 -34.10 4.04
N ASP A 211 -19.50 -35.32 3.68
CA ASP A 211 -18.84 -36.29 4.56
C ASP A 211 -17.36 -35.98 4.81
N THR A 212 -16.74 -35.19 3.93
CA THR A 212 -15.30 -34.93 3.92
C THR A 212 -14.96 -33.49 4.32
N ILE A 213 -15.83 -32.53 3.99
CA ILE A 213 -15.58 -31.10 4.23
C ILE A 213 -16.25 -30.67 5.55
N THR A 214 -15.45 -30.63 6.62
CA THR A 214 -15.89 -30.22 7.96
C THR A 214 -15.62 -28.75 8.27
N GLU A 215 -14.64 -28.13 7.60
CA GLU A 215 -14.27 -26.73 7.77
C GLU A 215 -13.97 -26.08 6.42
N VAL A 216 -14.41 -24.82 6.26
CA VAL A 216 -14.06 -23.99 5.10
C VAL A 216 -13.41 -22.72 5.60
N VAL A 217 -12.18 -22.45 5.15
CA VAL A 217 -11.46 -21.21 5.44
C VAL A 217 -11.37 -20.41 4.15
N SER A 218 -11.83 -19.17 4.23
CA SER A 218 -11.73 -18.20 3.15
C SER A 218 -11.05 -16.93 3.66
N THR A 219 -10.39 -16.23 2.75
CA THR A 219 -9.74 -14.97 3.07
C THR A 219 -10.25 -13.91 2.12
N ILE A 220 -10.81 -12.84 2.66
CA ILE A 220 -11.13 -11.62 1.93
C ILE A 220 -10.01 -10.62 2.18
N ARG A 221 -9.53 -9.98 1.12
CA ARG A 221 -8.60 -8.87 1.25
C ARG A 221 -9.19 -7.60 0.64
N LEU A 222 -9.35 -6.60 1.48
CA LEU A 222 -9.80 -5.26 1.15
C LEU A 222 -8.69 -4.28 1.54
N ARG A 223 -8.00 -3.70 0.55
CA ARG A 223 -6.81 -2.84 0.77
C ARG A 223 -5.71 -3.58 1.57
N GLN A 224 -5.28 -3.00 2.69
CA GLN A 224 -4.37 -3.58 3.68
C GLN A 224 -5.11 -4.36 4.78
N HIS A 225 -6.44 -4.49 4.69
CA HIS A 225 -7.26 -5.23 5.64
C HIS A 225 -7.55 -6.63 5.11
N GLU A 226 -7.16 -7.64 5.88
CA GLU A 226 -7.46 -9.03 5.63
C GLU A 226 -8.53 -9.51 6.61
N VAL A 227 -9.56 -10.18 6.11
CA VAL A 227 -10.57 -10.84 6.94
C VAL A 227 -10.52 -12.33 6.63
N ARG A 228 -10.09 -13.12 7.60
CA ARG A 228 -10.09 -14.59 7.52
C ARG A 228 -11.41 -15.08 8.09
N ILE A 229 -12.18 -15.80 7.29
CA ILE A 229 -13.50 -16.30 7.66
C ILE A 229 -13.44 -17.82 7.66
N LYS A 230 -13.70 -18.44 8.80
CA LYS A 230 -13.80 -19.88 8.96
C LYS A 230 -15.26 -20.24 9.22
N ARG A 231 -15.82 -21.12 8.39
CA ARG A 231 -17.16 -21.67 8.57
C ARG A 231 -17.07 -23.02 9.29
N THR A 232 -17.83 -23.17 10.37
CA THR A 232 -17.79 -24.34 11.26
C THR A 232 -19.16 -24.62 11.86
N ASP A 233 -19.38 -25.85 12.32
CA ASP A 233 -20.59 -26.34 12.97
C ASP A 233 -20.62 -26.10 14.48
N THR A 234 -19.50 -25.65 15.05
CA THR A 234 -19.32 -25.45 16.50
C THR A 234 -19.97 -24.17 17.05
N ILE A 235 -20.45 -23.29 16.17
CA ILE A 235 -21.03 -22.00 16.54
C ILE A 235 -22.40 -21.79 15.92
N GLU A 236 -23.30 -21.16 16.66
CA GLU A 236 -24.68 -20.90 16.23
C GLU A 236 -24.84 -19.52 15.55
N ALA A 237 -23.94 -18.58 15.84
CA ALA A 237 -23.99 -17.21 15.32
C ALA A 237 -22.59 -16.71 14.92
N PRO A 238 -22.48 -15.86 13.88
CA PRO A 238 -21.21 -15.32 13.44
C PRO A 238 -20.63 -14.38 14.48
N LYS A 239 -19.30 -14.42 14.66
CA LYS A 239 -18.59 -13.55 15.60
C LYS A 239 -17.16 -13.29 15.16
N VAL A 240 -16.65 -12.10 15.50
CA VAL A 240 -15.24 -11.75 15.40
C VAL A 240 -14.50 -12.34 16.60
N VAL A 241 -13.36 -12.97 16.37
CA VAL A 241 -12.58 -13.67 17.41
C VAL A 241 -11.10 -13.34 17.32
N ASP A 242 -10.35 -13.68 18.37
CA ASP A 242 -8.89 -13.64 18.32
C ASP A 242 -8.33 -14.79 17.46
N PRO A 243 -7.06 -14.69 17.00
CA PRO A 243 -6.44 -15.71 16.16
C PRO A 243 -6.43 -17.11 16.78
N MET A 244 -6.29 -17.23 18.11
CA MET A 244 -6.22 -18.53 18.77
C MET A 244 -7.57 -19.24 18.75
N THR A 245 -8.64 -18.50 19.01
CA THR A 245 -10.02 -19.01 18.92
C THR A 245 -10.39 -19.36 17.47
N PHE A 246 -9.89 -18.60 16.50
CA PHE A 246 -10.09 -18.88 15.08
C PHE A 246 -9.46 -20.19 14.64
N GLU A 247 -8.19 -20.43 14.99
CA GLU A 247 -7.48 -21.66 14.62
C GLU A 247 -8.16 -22.89 15.22
N ARG A 248 -8.74 -22.78 16.42
CA ARG A 248 -9.52 -23.85 17.08
C ARG A 248 -10.93 -24.05 16.51
N GLY A 249 -11.36 -23.23 15.56
CA GLY A 249 -12.71 -23.29 15.01
C GLY A 249 -13.77 -23.09 16.08
N GLY A 250 -13.54 -22.19 17.04
CA GLY A 250 -14.52 -21.89 18.10
C GLY A 250 -14.64 -22.92 19.23
N ARG A 251 -13.87 -24.01 19.20
CA ARG A 251 -13.83 -25.00 20.30
C ARG A 251 -13.16 -24.41 21.53
N GLU A 252 -13.74 -24.68 22.71
CA GLU A 252 -13.12 -24.30 23.98
C GLU A 252 -11.72 -24.91 24.08
N PRO A 253 -10.75 -24.22 24.71
CA PRO A 253 -9.49 -24.86 25.08
C PRO A 253 -9.80 -26.14 25.85
N PRO A 254 -9.05 -27.23 25.62
CA PRO A 254 -9.13 -28.36 26.53
C PRO A 254 -8.94 -27.82 27.95
N LYS A 255 -9.93 -28.05 28.83
CA LYS A 255 -9.79 -27.70 30.24
C LYS A 255 -8.49 -28.33 30.70
N ALA A 256 -7.54 -27.51 31.14
CA ALA A 256 -6.31 -28.02 31.71
C ALA A 256 -6.73 -28.83 32.93
N ASP A 257 -6.72 -30.17 32.81
CA ASP A 257 -6.82 -31.04 33.97
C ASP A 257 -5.69 -30.60 34.92
N SER A 258 -6.11 -30.08 36.06
CA SER A 258 -5.34 -29.23 36.95
C SER A 258 -4.20 -29.95 37.69
N ASP A 259 -3.73 -31.09 37.20
CA ASP A 259 -2.70 -31.90 37.86
C ASP A 259 -1.29 -31.69 37.31
N TYR A 260 -1.12 -31.07 36.14
CA TYR A 260 0.20 -30.95 35.50
C TYR A 260 0.62 -29.53 35.05
N GLY A 261 -0.18 -28.50 35.36
CA GLY A 261 0.11 -27.12 34.97
C GLY A 261 1.46 -26.58 35.48
N TRP A 262 1.96 -27.07 36.62
CA TRP A 262 3.26 -26.65 37.18
C TRP A 262 4.46 -27.29 36.48
N LEU A 263 4.32 -28.46 35.85
CA LEU A 263 5.45 -29.14 35.17
C LEU A 263 5.81 -28.46 33.84
N VAL A 264 4.85 -27.85 33.15
CA VAL A 264 5.12 -27.09 31.92
C VAL A 264 5.92 -25.81 32.20
N TRP A 265 5.64 -25.13 33.31
CA TRP A 265 6.41 -23.96 33.75
C TRP A 265 7.85 -24.32 34.16
N LEU A 266 8.08 -25.49 34.77
CA LEU A 266 9.43 -25.97 35.08
C LEU A 266 10.22 -26.36 33.83
N GLY A 267 9.57 -26.94 32.81
CA GLY A 267 10.20 -27.24 31.53
C GLY A 267 10.66 -25.98 30.79
N ILE A 268 9.80 -24.96 30.73
CA ILE A 268 10.11 -23.68 30.07
C ILE A 268 11.16 -22.89 30.87
N GLY A 269 11.05 -22.85 32.20
CA GLY A 269 12.04 -22.20 33.07
C GLY A 269 13.41 -22.87 33.00
N GLY A 270 13.46 -24.20 32.95
CA GLY A 270 14.70 -24.97 32.82
C GLY A 270 15.40 -24.78 31.47
N ALA A 271 14.64 -24.70 30.37
CA ALA A 271 15.20 -24.46 29.04
C ALA A 271 15.80 -23.05 28.90
N VAL A 272 15.17 -22.03 29.49
CA VAL A 272 15.68 -20.65 29.50
C VAL A 272 16.94 -20.52 30.36
N LEU A 273 17.00 -21.19 31.51
CA LEU A 273 18.20 -21.22 32.36
C LEU A 273 19.37 -21.98 31.70
N TYR A 274 19.09 -23.09 31.01
CA TYR A 274 20.11 -23.84 30.28
C TYR A 274 20.72 -22.99 29.14
N PHE A 275 19.89 -22.25 28.40
CA PHE A 275 20.35 -21.37 27.32
C PHE A 275 21.13 -20.14 27.83
N LEU A 276 20.85 -19.67 29.05
CA LEU A 276 21.59 -18.57 29.67
C LEU A 276 22.93 -19.00 30.29
N PHE A 277 23.11 -20.28 30.63
CA PHE A 277 24.37 -20.81 31.19
C PHE A 277 25.31 -21.42 30.15
N THR A 278 24.89 -21.50 28.88
CA THR A 278 25.67 -22.09 27.77
C THR A 278 26.15 -21.07 26.73
N GLN A 279 26.08 -19.76 27.02
CA GLN A 279 26.78 -18.69 26.29
C GLN A 279 28.00 -18.17 27.05
#